data_AF-A0A831KD68-F1
#
_entry.id   AF-A0A831KD68-F1
#
_cell.length_a   1.000
_cell.length_b   1.000
_cell.length_c   1.000
_cell.angle_alpha   90.00
_cell.angle_beta   90.00
_cell.angle_gamma   90.00
#
_symmetry.space_group_name_H-M   'P 1'
#
loop_
_entity.id
_entity.type
_entity.pdbx_description
1 polymer ?
#
loop_
_entity_poly.entity_id
_entity_poly.type
_entity_poly.pdbx_seq_one_letter_code
_entity_poly.pdbx_strand_id
1 'polypeptide(L)'
;MERLVLLLQAADNRAERPGPSLDLFVAALGSRACLHGYRLVHGLRQRGLRAAMDYSGRSLKAQMKQAARQAARHTLILGDDELERQTAILRNMQTQEQLPFPLQADVGQECLQLIDIIQTT
;
A
#
# COMPACT_ATOMS: atom_id res chain seq x y z
N MET A 1 -0.23 33.38 2.02
CA MET A 1 0.25 31.98 2.11
C MET A 1 -0.91 31.07 1.73
N GLU A 2 -1.44 31.17 0.50
CA GLU A 2 -2.80 30.68 0.17
C GLU A 2 -2.89 29.94 -1.17
N ARG A 3 -1.77 29.34 -1.63
CA ARG A 3 -1.73 28.62 -2.93
C ARG A 3 -1.76 27.10 -2.81
N LEU A 4 -1.66 26.55 -1.59
CA LEU A 4 -1.70 25.10 -1.35
C LEU A 4 -3.13 24.52 -1.42
N VAL A 5 -4.14 25.32 -1.08
CA VAL A 5 -5.54 24.86 -0.96
C VAL A 5 -6.18 24.57 -2.33
N LEU A 6 -5.85 25.36 -3.36
CA LEU A 6 -6.41 25.18 -4.71
C LEU A 6 -5.89 23.94 -5.46
N LEU A 7 -4.69 23.44 -5.12
CA LEU A 7 -4.15 22.20 -5.70
C LEU A 7 -4.82 20.94 -5.11
N LEU A 8 -5.45 21.05 -3.94
CA LEU A 8 -6.26 19.97 -3.35
C LEU A 8 -7.63 19.86 -4.01
N GLN A 9 -8.21 20.96 -4.50
CA GLN A 9 -9.55 20.99 -5.10
C GLN A 9 -9.61 20.37 -6.50
N ALA A 10 -8.48 20.30 -7.22
CA ALA A 10 -8.42 19.68 -8.55
C ALA A 10 -8.32 18.13 -8.51
N ALA A 11 -8.11 17.54 -7.33
CA ALA A 11 -8.09 16.08 -7.13
C ALA A 11 -9.44 15.53 -6.63
N ASP A 12 -10.45 16.38 -6.52
CA ASP A 12 -11.77 16.06 -5.96
C ASP A 12 -12.68 15.47 -7.04
N ASN A 13 -12.34 14.27 -7.50
CA ASN A 13 -13.27 13.39 -8.20
C ASN A 13 -13.06 11.93 -7.79
N ARG A 14 -12.83 11.73 -6.50
CA ARG A 14 -12.86 10.41 -5.87
C ARG A 14 -13.85 10.50 -4.74
N ALA A 15 -15.04 9.97 -5.02
CA ALA A 15 -16.14 9.76 -4.11
C ALA A 15 -15.68 9.75 -2.65
N GLU A 16 -16.25 10.64 -1.84
CA GLU A 16 -16.08 10.72 -0.40
C GLU A 16 -16.35 9.33 0.20
N ARG A 17 -15.30 8.48 0.27
CA ARG A 17 -15.40 7.16 0.88
C ARG A 17 -15.62 7.38 2.37
N PRO A 18 -16.75 6.89 2.95
CA PRO A 18 -17.00 7.08 4.36
C PRO A 18 -15.90 6.37 5.17
N GLY A 19 -15.11 7.16 5.89
CA GLY A 19 -14.12 6.69 6.85
C GLY A 19 -12.66 7.05 6.53
N PRO A 20 -11.81 7.21 7.57
CA PRO A 20 -10.37 7.44 7.43
C PRO A 20 -9.59 6.14 7.15
N SER A 21 -10.22 5.12 6.57
CA SER A 21 -9.58 3.81 6.37
C SER A 21 -8.52 3.88 5.27
N LEU A 22 -7.37 3.29 5.57
CA LEU A 22 -6.29 3.11 4.62
C LEU A 22 -6.65 1.99 3.63
N ASP A 23 -6.44 2.21 2.33
CA ASP A 23 -6.75 1.20 1.32
C ASP A 23 -5.70 0.07 1.34
N LEU A 24 -4.42 0.43 1.43
CA LEU A 24 -3.30 -0.50 1.48
C LEU A 24 -2.24 -0.07 2.48
N PHE A 25 -1.86 -0.97 3.38
CA PHE A 25 -0.61 -0.86 4.12
C PHE A 25 0.47 -1.73 3.46
N VAL A 26 1.69 -1.23 3.31
CA VAL A 26 2.83 -2.00 2.82
C VAL A 26 3.75 -2.30 3.99
N ALA A 27 3.79 -3.57 4.39
CA ALA A 27 4.69 -4.09 5.41
C ALA A 27 5.96 -4.61 4.75
N ALA A 28 7.05 -3.86 4.86
CA ALA A 28 8.31 -4.14 4.17
C ALA A 28 9.40 -4.57 5.15
N LEU A 29 10.12 -5.66 4.86
CA LEU A 29 11.21 -6.18 5.69
C LEU A 29 12.52 -6.29 4.90
N GLY A 30 13.55 -5.63 5.39
CA GLY A 30 14.83 -5.57 4.69
C GLY A 30 14.97 -4.33 3.81
N SER A 31 16.20 -4.02 3.45
CA SER A 31 16.53 -2.72 2.85
C SER A 31 16.00 -2.61 1.41
N ARG A 32 16.02 -3.72 0.65
CA ARG A 32 15.53 -3.73 -0.74
C ARG A 32 14.00 -3.67 -0.75
N ALA A 33 13.35 -4.43 0.13
CA ALA A 33 11.91 -4.41 0.33
C ALA A 33 11.39 -3.03 0.71
N CYS A 34 12.07 -2.34 1.63
CA CYS A 34 11.71 -0.96 2.01
C CYS A 34 11.79 0.01 0.82
N LEU A 35 12.84 -0.08 0.00
CA LEU A 35 12.98 0.77 -1.18
C LEU A 35 11.90 0.48 -2.23
N HIS A 36 11.60 -0.80 -2.49
CA HIS A 36 10.52 -1.20 -3.40
C HIS A 36 9.16 -0.74 -2.88
N GLY A 37 8.89 -1.00 -1.60
CA GLY A 37 7.67 -0.58 -0.91
C GLY A 37 7.47 0.94 -0.95
N TYR A 38 8.53 1.73 -0.81
CA TYR A 38 8.48 3.19 -0.94
C TYR A 38 8.00 3.60 -2.34
N ARG A 39 8.60 3.03 -3.40
CA ARG A 39 8.22 3.31 -4.80
C ARG A 39 6.76 2.93 -5.05
N LEU A 40 6.33 1.80 -4.51
CA LEU A 40 4.97 1.29 -4.65
C LEU A 40 3.95 2.18 -3.93
N VAL A 41 4.19 2.54 -2.66
CA VAL A 41 3.34 3.48 -1.91
C VAL A 41 3.26 4.82 -2.62
N HIS A 42 4.38 5.34 -3.13
CA HIS A 42 4.39 6.58 -3.90
C HIS A 42 3.54 6.47 -5.17
N GLY A 43 3.74 5.42 -5.97
CA GLY A 43 3.00 5.20 -7.22
C GLY A 43 1.49 5.01 -7.02
N LEU A 44 1.10 4.34 -5.94
CA LEU A 44 -0.30 4.15 -5.54
C LEU A 44 -0.95 5.47 -5.11
N ARG A 45 -0.24 6.30 -4.32
CA ARG A 45 -0.72 7.62 -3.89
C ARG A 45 -0.88 8.58 -5.06
N GLN A 46 0.04 8.58 -6.02
CA GLN A 46 -0.09 9.36 -7.27
C GLN A 46 -1.33 8.95 -8.07
N ARG A 47 -1.72 7.68 -7.99
CA ARG A 47 -2.96 7.14 -8.54
C ARG A 47 -4.11 7.19 -7.54
N GLY A 48 -4.02 8.07 -6.53
CA GLY A 48 -5.03 8.43 -5.52
C GLY A 48 -5.53 7.32 -4.60
N LEU A 49 -4.78 6.22 -4.45
CA LEU A 49 -5.08 5.19 -3.45
C LEU A 49 -4.51 5.65 -2.09
N ARG A 50 -5.25 5.42 -1.00
CA ARG A 50 -4.75 5.71 0.36
C ARG A 50 -3.79 4.60 0.78
N ALA A 51 -2.51 4.75 0.43
CA ALA A 51 -1.45 3.80 0.78
C ALA A 51 -0.51 4.33 1.87
N ALA A 52 0.04 3.47 2.72
CA ALA A 52 1.07 3.82 3.70
C ALA A 52 2.02 2.65 3.98
N MET A 53 3.17 2.91 4.58
CA MET A 53 4.11 1.89 5.04
C MET A 53 4.79 2.32 6.34
N ASP A 54 5.53 1.40 6.96
CA ASP A 54 6.47 1.73 8.03
C ASP A 54 7.82 2.18 7.43
N TYR A 55 8.29 3.35 7.83
CA TYR A 55 9.61 3.87 7.43
C TYR A 55 10.68 3.64 8.50
N SER A 56 10.29 3.06 9.65
CA SER A 56 11.15 2.89 10.82
C SER A 56 11.81 1.51 10.88
N GLY A 57 11.63 0.67 9.86
CA GLY A 57 12.25 -0.65 9.77
C GLY A 57 11.85 -1.59 10.91
N ARG A 58 10.64 -1.43 11.46
CA ARG A 58 10.20 -2.22 12.60
C ARG A 58 9.92 -3.67 12.21
N SER A 59 9.83 -4.55 13.20
CA SER A 59 9.46 -5.95 12.97
C SER A 59 8.10 -6.08 12.29
N LEU A 60 7.89 -7.16 11.52
CA LEU A 60 6.63 -7.44 10.82
C LEU A 60 5.43 -7.33 11.77
N LYS A 61 5.53 -7.91 12.98
CA LYS A 61 4.47 -7.83 13.99
C LYS A 61 4.10 -6.39 14.37
N ALA A 62 5.09 -5.50 14.49
CA ALA A 62 4.85 -4.10 14.81
C ALA A 62 4.21 -3.35 13.63
N GLN A 63 4.67 -3.63 12.40
CA GLN A 63 4.09 -3.09 11.17
C GLN A 63 2.63 -3.54 10.98
N MET A 64 2.33 -4.82 11.19
CA MET A 64 0.96 -5.36 11.14
C MET A 64 0.04 -4.70 12.17
N LYS A 65 0.53 -4.44 13.39
CA LYS A 65 -0.22 -3.70 14.41
C LYS A 65 -0.48 -2.26 13.96
N GLN A 66 0.46 -1.64 13.26
CA GLN A 66 0.26 -0.30 12.69
C GLN A 66 -0.76 -0.33 11.55
N ALA A 67 -0.75 -1.33 10.67
CA ALA A 67 -1.74 -1.52 9.62
C ALA A 67 -3.16 -1.61 10.22
N ALA A 68 -3.33 -2.43 11.26
CA ALA A 68 -4.58 -2.57 11.98
C ALA A 68 -5.03 -1.27 12.65
N ARG A 69 -4.11 -0.52 13.29
CA ARG A 69 -4.41 0.79 13.91
C ARG A 69 -4.86 1.84 12.90
N GLN A 70 -4.34 1.78 11.68
CA GLN A 70 -4.75 2.66 10.57
C GLN A 70 -5.99 2.14 9.83
N ALA A 71 -6.63 1.08 10.33
CA ALA A 71 -7.77 0.44 9.71
C ALA A 71 -7.53 0.14 8.21
N ALA A 72 -6.34 -0.40 7.90
CA ALA A 72 -6.00 -0.79 6.54
C ALA A 72 -6.92 -1.90 6.05
N ARG A 73 -7.52 -1.75 4.86
CA ARG A 73 -8.34 -2.79 4.22
C ARG A 73 -7.48 -3.97 3.80
N HIS A 74 -6.33 -3.67 3.21
CA HIS A 74 -5.35 -4.66 2.78
C HIS A 74 -3.97 -4.35 3.34
N THR A 75 -3.16 -5.40 3.50
CA THR A 75 -1.73 -5.28 3.80
C THR A 75 -0.91 -6.07 2.79
N LEU A 76 -0.05 -5.41 2.02
CA LEU A 76 0.96 -6.06 1.19
C LEU A 76 2.20 -6.32 2.04
N ILE A 77 2.58 -7.58 2.18
CA ILE A 77 3.75 -8.02 2.93
C ILE A 77 4.83 -8.40 1.92
N LEU A 78 5.99 -7.77 2.02
CA LEU A 78 7.15 -8.10 1.21
C LEU A 78 8.42 -8.02 2.06
N GLY A 79 9.31 -8.99 1.88
CA GLY A 79 10.68 -8.96 2.34
C GLY A 79 11.66 -9.03 1.17
N ASP A 80 12.94 -9.02 1.50
CA ASP A 80 14.01 -9.17 0.50
C ASP A 80 13.89 -10.56 -0.21
N ASP A 81 13.50 -11.61 0.51
CA ASP A 81 13.26 -12.96 -0.05
C ASP A 81 12.04 -12.98 -0.99
N GLU A 82 10.93 -12.34 -0.62
CA GLU A 82 9.76 -12.19 -1.49
C GLU A 82 10.08 -11.43 -2.78
N LEU A 83 10.96 -10.42 -2.72
CA LEU A 83 11.46 -9.72 -3.90
C LEU A 83 12.28 -10.64 -4.81
N GLU A 84 13.14 -11.49 -4.24
CA GLU A 84 13.90 -12.48 -5.00
C GLU A 84 13.01 -13.54 -5.64
N ARG A 85 11.96 -13.94 -4.94
CA ARG A 85 10.94 -14.89 -5.42
C ARG A 85 9.86 -14.23 -6.28
N GLN A 86 9.97 -12.93 -6.52
CA GLN A 86 9.04 -12.11 -7.30
C GLN A 86 7.57 -12.30 -6.88
N THR A 87 7.33 -12.57 -5.60
CA THR A 87 5.99 -12.87 -5.06
C THR A 87 5.87 -12.32 -3.65
N ALA A 88 5.04 -11.30 -3.49
CA ALA A 88 4.61 -10.77 -2.20
C ALA A 88 3.33 -11.48 -1.71
N ILE A 89 2.91 -11.15 -0.49
CA ILE A 89 1.64 -11.64 0.07
C ILE A 89 0.70 -10.44 0.25
N LEU A 90 -0.45 -10.47 -0.42
CA LEU A 90 -1.53 -9.53 -0.18
C LEU A 90 -2.51 -10.13 0.82
N ARG A 91 -2.61 -9.51 2.00
CA ARG A 91 -3.52 -9.91 3.05
C ARG A 91 -4.74 -9.01 3.10
N ASN A 92 -5.93 -9.60 3.06
CA ASN A 92 -7.17 -8.90 3.40
C ASN A 92 -7.30 -8.83 4.94
N MET A 93 -7.46 -7.63 5.49
CA MET A 93 -7.46 -7.43 6.94
C MET A 93 -8.83 -7.71 7.57
N GLN A 94 -9.91 -7.74 6.77
CA GLN A 94 -11.26 -8.07 7.21
C GLN A 94 -11.48 -9.58 7.22
N THR A 95 -11.17 -10.27 6.12
CA THR A 95 -11.35 -11.73 5.99
C THR A 95 -10.17 -12.54 6.53
N GLN A 96 -9.01 -11.89 6.72
CA GLN A 96 -7.73 -12.51 7.07
C GLN A 96 -7.17 -13.44 5.99
N GLU A 97 -7.78 -13.47 4.80
CA GLU A 97 -7.29 -14.23 3.65
C GLU A 97 -5.95 -13.66 3.16
N GLN A 98 -5.09 -14.54 2.67
CA GLN A 98 -3.78 -14.20 2.13
C GLN A 98 -3.68 -14.76 0.72
N LEU A 99 -3.41 -13.87 -0.23
CA LEU A 99 -3.25 -14.21 -1.64
C LEU A 99 -1.82 -13.88 -2.08
N PRO A 100 -1.19 -14.72 -2.91
CA PRO A 100 0.08 -14.35 -3.53
C PRO A 100 -0.12 -13.20 -4.50
N PHE A 101 0.77 -12.20 -4.45
CA PHE A 101 0.78 -11.07 -5.36
C PHE A 101 2.11 -11.06 -6.13
N PRO A 102 2.09 -11.14 -7.48
CA PRO A 102 3.31 -11.14 -8.27
C PRO A 102 3.99 -9.77 -8.24
N LEU A 103 5.28 -9.76 -7.91
CA LEU A 103 6.13 -8.58 -7.97
C LEU A 103 6.79 -8.47 -9.35
N GLN A 104 6.89 -7.25 -9.85
CA GLN A 104 7.39 -6.97 -11.19
C GLN A 104 8.49 -5.90 -11.14
N ALA A 105 9.33 -5.86 -12.18
CA ALA A 105 10.34 -4.80 -12.31
C ALA A 105 9.68 -3.41 -12.51
N ASP A 106 8.51 -3.39 -13.15
CA ASP A 106 7.72 -2.18 -13.40
C ASP A 106 6.71 -1.93 -12.26
N VAL A 107 7.03 -0.95 -11.40
CA VAL A 107 6.17 -0.53 -10.30
C VAL A 107 4.84 0.05 -10.78
N GLY A 108 4.78 0.58 -12.00
CA GLY A 108 3.55 1.12 -12.59
C GLY A 108 2.50 0.02 -12.79
N GLN A 109 2.91 -1.14 -13.31
CA GLN A 109 2.05 -2.31 -13.49
C GLN A 109 1.60 -2.88 -12.14
N GLU A 110 2.51 -3.01 -11.17
CA GLU A 110 2.17 -3.46 -9.82
C GLU A 110 1.10 -2.56 -9.18
N CYS A 111 1.23 -1.24 -9.36
CA CYS A 111 0.24 -0.28 -8.86
C CYS A 111 -1.14 -0.49 -9.50
N LEU A 112 -1.20 -0.69 -10.83
CA LEU A 112 -2.47 -0.90 -11.53
C LEU A 112 -3.17 -2.18 -11.06
N GLN A 113 -2.42 -3.27 -10.92
CA GLN A 113 -2.96 -4.54 -10.41
C GLN A 113 -3.46 -4.41 -8.97
N LEU A 114 -2.71 -3.74 -8.09
CA LEU A 114 -3.16 -3.52 -6.71
C LEU A 114 -4.42 -2.66 -6.64
N ILE A 115 -4.53 -1.63 -7.48
CA ILE A 115 -5.74 -0.79 -7.52
C ILE A 115 -6.96 -1.61 -7.93
N ASP A 116 -6.82 -2.45 -8.96
CA ASP A 116 -7.90 -3.32 -9.45
C ASP A 116 -8.41 -4.28 -8.36
N ILE A 117 -7.49 -4.95 -7.66
CA ILE A 117 -7.84 -5.89 -6.57
C ILE A 117 -8.55 -5.18 -5.41
N ILE A 118 -8.04 -4.00 -5.00
CA ILE A 118 -8.55 -3.25 -3.83
C ILE A 118 -9.89 -2.56 -4.12
N GLN A 119 -10.18 -2.25 -5.39
CA GLN A 119 -11.44 -1.65 -5.80
C GLN A 119 -12.54 -2.67 -6.09
N THR A 120 -12.18 -3.90 -6.44
CA THR A 120 -13.13 -5.00 -6.71
C THR A 120 -13.57 -5.76 -5.45
N THR A 121 -12.81 -5.62 -4.35
CA THR A 121 -13.07 -6.22 -3.03
C THR A 121 -13.58 -5.18 -2.04
#